data_AF-A0A7L5BKK3-F1
#
_entry.id   AF-A0A7L5BKK3-F1
#
_cell.length_a   1.000
_cell.length_b   1.000
_cell.length_c   1.000
_cell.angle_alpha   90.00
_cell.angle_beta   90.00
_cell.angle_gamma   90.00
#
_symmetry.space_group_name_H-M   'P 1'
#
loop_
_entity.id
_entity.type
_entity.pdbx_description
1 polymer ?
#
loop_
_entity_poly.entity_id
_entity_poly.type
_entity_poly.pdbx_seq_one_letter_code
_entity_poly.pdbx_strand_id
1 'polypeptide(L)'
;MSLRSGATEAIASADLDRKTALAQETATRWFERRLSLRSPLDPPLPERPGRPEKPELVPPTAVERRSLHTVKGRIALLHAIAHIELNAVDLALDIVARYASEPVPHSFFDGWMQVAFEEAKHFRLVRDRLRSLGADYGDLPAHDGLWQAAHSTRNDLTARLAVVPLILEARGLDVTPSLQAKMRETGDLDSAAVLDVIYNDEKGHVAIGAKWFRFLCAREKKDPAATFKQLVRTNFRGPLKPPFNDLARAEAGLTPAFYRSLTAVSNN
;
A
#
# COMPACT_ATOMS: atom_id res chain seq x y z
N MET A 1 10.47 11.26 21.44
CA MET A 1 9.91 10.34 20.44
C MET A 1 10.63 10.57 19.12
N SER A 2 11.06 9.52 18.44
CA SER A 2 11.62 9.59 17.08
C SER A 2 10.58 9.18 16.05
N LEU A 3 10.83 9.46 14.76
CA LEU A 3 10.01 8.99 13.65
C LEU A 3 9.92 7.47 13.63
N ARG A 4 11.06 6.78 13.74
CA ARG A 4 11.10 5.31 13.81
C ARG A 4 10.25 4.78 14.97
N SER A 5 10.32 5.39 16.15
CA SER A 5 9.50 4.97 17.30
C SER A 5 8.00 5.15 17.06
N GLY A 6 7.57 6.26 16.46
CA GLY A 6 6.16 6.51 16.16
C GLY A 6 5.60 5.57 15.10
N ALA A 7 6.35 5.34 14.03
CA ALA A 7 5.98 4.36 13.02
C ALA A 7 5.91 2.94 13.61
N THR A 8 6.84 2.58 14.50
CA THR A 8 6.83 1.27 15.19
C THR A 8 5.60 1.11 16.09
N GLU A 9 5.22 2.14 16.85
CA GLU A 9 4.04 2.11 17.71
C GLU A 9 2.74 1.95 16.89
N ALA A 10 2.62 2.69 15.79
CA ALA A 10 1.47 2.59 14.89
C ALA A 10 1.36 1.18 14.27
N ILE A 11 2.47 0.61 13.78
CA ILE A 11 2.50 -0.75 13.23
C ILE A 11 2.06 -1.77 14.28
N ALA A 12 2.53 -1.65 15.52
CA ALA A 12 2.25 -2.58 16.60
C ALA A 12 0.79 -2.54 17.11
N SER A 13 0.06 -1.45 16.87
CA SER A 13 -1.34 -1.33 17.31
C SER A 13 -2.24 -2.36 16.62
N ALA A 14 -2.97 -3.16 17.40
CA ALA A 14 -4.04 -4.02 16.88
C ALA A 14 -5.37 -3.27 16.72
N ASP A 15 -5.55 -2.19 17.48
CA ASP A 15 -6.71 -1.30 17.37
C ASP A 15 -6.59 -0.44 16.10
N LEU A 16 -7.64 -0.49 15.28
CA LEU A 16 -7.70 0.12 13.94
C LEU A 16 -7.72 1.66 14.02
N ASP A 17 -8.49 2.19 14.97
CA ASP A 17 -8.66 3.63 15.12
C ASP A 17 -7.39 4.23 15.73
N ARG A 18 -6.80 3.56 16.73
CA ARG A 18 -5.50 3.91 17.28
C ARG A 18 -4.39 3.81 16.24
N LYS A 19 -4.36 2.75 15.41
CA LYS A 19 -3.34 2.59 14.36
C LYS A 19 -3.35 3.76 13.39
N THR A 20 -4.52 4.08 12.84
CA THR A 20 -4.64 5.18 11.87
C THR A 20 -4.41 6.55 12.49
N ALA A 21 -4.82 6.75 13.75
CA ALA A 21 -4.54 7.98 14.50
C ALA A 21 -3.02 8.15 14.73
N LEU A 22 -2.32 7.11 15.21
CA LEU A 22 -0.88 7.14 15.43
C LEU A 22 -0.10 7.38 14.12
N ALA A 23 -0.52 6.76 13.02
CA ALA A 23 0.10 6.98 11.71
C ALA A 23 0.04 8.46 11.31
N GLN A 24 -1.13 9.08 11.45
CA GLN A 24 -1.32 10.48 11.10
C GLN A 24 -0.66 11.45 12.07
N GLU A 25 -0.76 11.20 13.37
CA GLU A 25 -0.09 12.00 14.39
C GLU A 25 1.44 11.98 14.21
N THR A 26 2.01 10.81 13.91
CA THR A 26 3.44 10.66 13.64
C THR A 26 3.84 11.47 12.40
N ALA A 27 3.05 11.40 11.32
CA ALA A 27 3.27 12.19 10.12
C ALA A 27 3.19 13.70 10.40
N THR A 28 2.16 14.16 11.11
CA THR A 28 2.02 15.58 11.48
C THR A 28 3.24 16.07 12.26
N ARG A 29 3.64 15.36 13.32
CA ARG A 29 4.81 15.74 14.13
C ARG A 29 6.12 15.69 13.33
N TRP A 30 6.23 14.77 12.36
CA TRP A 30 7.36 14.70 11.44
C TRP A 30 7.46 15.93 10.54
N PHE A 31 6.36 16.34 9.91
CA PHE A 31 6.31 17.52 9.04
C PHE A 31 6.49 18.84 9.82
N GLU A 32 6.05 18.88 11.08
CA GLU A 32 6.35 19.97 12.01
C GLU A 32 7.81 19.98 12.51
N ARG A 33 8.63 19.02 12.06
CA ARG A 33 10.05 18.85 12.46
C ARG A 33 10.23 18.69 13.98
N ARG A 34 9.25 18.07 14.66
CA ARG A 34 9.26 17.79 16.11
C ARG A 34 9.85 16.42 16.46
N LEU A 35 10.18 15.60 15.47
CA LEU A 35 10.73 14.26 15.66
C LEU A 35 12.16 14.19 15.08
N SER A 36 13.07 13.57 15.83
CA SER A 36 14.31 13.05 15.23
C SER A 36 13.98 11.84 14.37
N LEU A 37 14.85 11.48 13.41
CA LEU A 37 14.62 10.28 12.59
C LEU A 37 14.61 8.99 13.43
N ARG A 38 15.51 8.90 14.43
CA ARG A 38 15.76 7.71 15.23
C ARG A 38 16.33 8.08 16.60
N SER A 39 16.28 7.14 17.55
CA SER A 39 16.80 7.26 18.91
C SER A 39 17.38 5.91 19.39
N PRO A 40 18.41 5.91 20.25
CA PRO A 40 18.88 4.68 20.92
C PRO A 40 17.81 3.97 21.76
N LEU A 41 16.74 4.69 22.14
CA LEU A 41 15.62 4.16 22.92
C LEU A 41 14.46 3.67 22.05
N ASP A 42 14.61 3.65 20.73
CA ASP A 42 13.54 3.19 19.85
C ASP A 42 13.23 1.69 20.12
N PRO A 43 11.95 1.31 20.19
CA PRO A 43 11.57 -0.09 20.39
C PRO A 43 12.02 -0.97 19.21
N PRO A 44 12.11 -2.30 19.41
CA PRO A 44 12.27 -3.22 18.30
C PRO A 44 11.07 -3.12 17.35
N LEU A 45 11.33 -3.18 16.04
CA LEU A 45 10.27 -3.24 15.04
C LEU A 45 9.66 -4.64 15.06
N PRO A 46 8.32 -4.80 15.19
CA PRO A 46 7.72 -6.12 15.16
C PRO A 46 7.86 -6.77 13.77
N GLU A 47 7.95 -8.10 13.76
CA GLU A 47 8.04 -8.88 12.51
C GLU A 47 6.74 -8.82 11.68
N ARG A 48 5.61 -8.59 12.34
CA ARG A 48 4.29 -8.43 11.72
C ARG A 48 3.52 -7.28 12.38
N PRO A 49 2.63 -6.59 11.65
CA PRO A 49 1.79 -5.55 12.22
C PRO A 49 0.79 -6.14 13.22
N GLY A 50 0.42 -5.33 14.20
CA GLY A 50 -0.74 -5.60 15.04
C GLY A 50 -2.00 -5.73 14.18
N ARG A 51 -2.82 -6.73 14.51
CA ARG A 51 -4.10 -7.03 13.85
C ARG A 51 -5.15 -7.32 14.92
N PRO A 52 -6.42 -6.90 14.72
CA PRO A 52 -7.51 -7.34 15.57
C PRO A 52 -7.80 -8.84 15.36
N GLU A 53 -8.64 -9.43 16.22
CA GLU A 53 -9.06 -10.84 16.11
C GLU A 53 -9.76 -11.17 14.78
N LYS A 54 -10.38 -10.16 14.16
CA LYS A 54 -11.04 -10.25 12.85
C LYS A 54 -10.39 -9.28 11.86
N PRO A 55 -10.44 -9.54 10.54
CA PRO A 55 -11.10 -10.66 9.85
C PRO A 55 -10.34 -11.98 9.95
N GLU A 56 -11.06 -13.10 9.76
CA GLU A 56 -10.42 -14.40 9.52
C GLU A 56 -9.60 -14.35 8.23
N LEU A 57 -8.35 -14.81 8.30
CA LEU A 57 -7.45 -14.83 7.15
C LEU A 57 -7.55 -16.16 6.41
N VAL A 58 -8.13 -16.13 5.21
CA VAL A 58 -8.39 -17.30 4.38
C VAL A 58 -7.56 -17.27 3.08
N PRO A 59 -7.36 -18.42 2.40
CA PRO A 59 -6.73 -18.45 1.10
C PRO A 59 -7.48 -17.59 0.06
N PRO A 60 -6.81 -17.01 -0.96
CA PRO A 60 -7.46 -16.16 -1.97
C PRO A 60 -8.63 -16.79 -2.73
N THR A 61 -8.72 -18.13 -2.76
CA THR A 61 -9.81 -18.88 -3.41
C THR A 61 -11.08 -18.95 -2.57
N ALA A 62 -11.02 -18.61 -1.27
CA ALA A 62 -12.11 -18.73 -0.31
C ALA A 62 -12.87 -17.42 -0.04
N VAL A 63 -12.47 -16.30 -0.67
CA VAL A 63 -13.19 -15.01 -0.57
C VAL A 63 -14.36 -14.93 -1.55
N GLU A 64 -15.50 -14.43 -1.09
CA GLU A 64 -16.75 -14.34 -1.87
C GLU A 64 -16.62 -13.48 -3.14
N ARG A 65 -17.49 -13.75 -4.14
CA ARG A 65 -17.52 -12.99 -5.39
C ARG A 65 -18.11 -11.58 -5.19
N ARG A 66 -17.40 -10.59 -5.75
CA ARG A 66 -17.65 -9.14 -5.58
C ARG A 66 -18.66 -8.61 -6.62
N SER A 67 -19.95 -8.91 -6.46
CA SER A 67 -20.99 -8.38 -7.36
C SER A 67 -21.44 -6.97 -6.97
N LEU A 68 -21.09 -5.96 -7.77
CA LEU A 68 -21.49 -4.57 -7.56
C LEU A 68 -23.00 -4.29 -7.73
N HIS A 69 -23.76 -5.24 -8.28
CA HIS A 69 -25.21 -5.10 -8.45
C HIS A 69 -26.02 -5.37 -7.18
N THR A 70 -25.38 -5.87 -6.12
CA THR A 70 -26.03 -6.22 -4.86
C THR A 70 -25.36 -5.50 -3.71
N VAL A 71 -26.12 -5.14 -2.67
CA VAL A 71 -25.57 -4.53 -1.44
C VAL A 71 -24.52 -5.44 -0.82
N LYS A 72 -24.79 -6.75 -0.73
CA LYS A 72 -23.83 -7.76 -0.21
C LYS A 72 -22.50 -7.72 -0.97
N GLY A 73 -22.54 -7.68 -2.30
CA GLY A 73 -21.30 -7.66 -3.09
C GLY A 73 -20.56 -6.31 -3.07
N ARG A 74 -21.26 -5.18 -2.83
CA ARG A 74 -20.63 -3.88 -2.54
C ARG A 74 -19.91 -3.90 -1.20
N ILE A 75 -20.55 -4.44 -0.15
CA ILE A 75 -19.93 -4.65 1.17
C ILE A 75 -18.67 -5.51 1.03
N ALA A 76 -18.75 -6.64 0.31
CA ALA A 76 -17.59 -7.51 0.10
C ALA A 76 -16.44 -6.82 -0.65
N LEU A 77 -16.75 -5.96 -1.63
CA LEU A 77 -15.73 -5.18 -2.34
C LEU A 77 -15.08 -4.14 -1.42
N LEU A 78 -15.87 -3.33 -0.74
CA LEU A 78 -15.37 -2.27 0.15
C LEU A 78 -14.59 -2.86 1.33
N HIS A 79 -15.00 -4.01 1.86
CA HIS A 79 -14.25 -4.70 2.92
C HIS A 79 -12.88 -5.15 2.41
N ALA A 80 -12.81 -5.70 1.19
CA ALA A 80 -11.54 -6.05 0.57
C ALA A 80 -10.65 -4.82 0.33
N ILE A 81 -11.23 -3.68 -0.06
CA ILE A 81 -10.48 -2.43 -0.22
C ILE A 81 -9.98 -1.93 1.13
N ALA A 82 -10.83 -1.87 2.17
CA ALA A 82 -10.39 -1.53 3.53
C ALA A 82 -9.25 -2.43 4.03
N HIS A 83 -9.27 -3.73 3.69
CA HIS A 83 -8.15 -4.62 4.00
C HIS A 83 -6.86 -4.22 3.27
N ILE A 84 -6.96 -3.81 2.00
CA ILE A 84 -5.81 -3.32 1.22
C ILE A 84 -5.27 -2.03 1.86
N GLU A 85 -6.12 -1.02 2.09
CA GLU A 85 -5.72 0.27 2.67
C GLU A 85 -5.06 0.10 4.06
N LEU A 86 -5.61 -0.79 4.91
CA LEU A 86 -5.02 -1.07 6.22
C LEU A 86 -3.61 -1.67 6.11
N ASN A 87 -3.40 -2.56 5.14
CA ASN A 87 -2.07 -3.10 4.88
C ASN A 87 -1.15 -2.01 4.30
N ALA A 88 -1.65 -1.12 3.45
CA ALA A 88 -0.88 -0.02 2.87
C ALA A 88 -0.34 0.94 3.95
N VAL A 89 -1.14 1.25 4.98
CA VAL A 89 -0.68 1.97 6.19
C VAL A 89 0.55 1.28 6.80
N ASP A 90 0.45 -0.03 7.06
CA ASP A 90 1.55 -0.78 7.66
C ASP A 90 2.77 -0.87 6.75
N LEU A 91 2.57 -1.02 5.44
CA LEU A 91 3.62 -1.12 4.44
C LEU A 91 4.43 0.17 4.34
N ALA A 92 3.77 1.32 4.32
CA ALA A 92 4.41 2.63 4.30
C ALA A 92 5.17 2.91 5.60
N LEU A 93 4.55 2.63 6.76
CA LEU A 93 5.20 2.78 8.06
C LEU A 93 6.38 1.82 8.23
N ASP A 94 6.28 0.59 7.73
CA ASP A 94 7.37 -0.40 7.78
C ASP A 94 8.58 0.08 6.99
N ILE A 95 8.37 0.70 5.80
CA ILE A 95 9.46 1.32 5.05
C ILE A 95 10.17 2.39 5.90
N VAL A 96 9.41 3.25 6.58
CA VAL A 96 9.97 4.31 7.44
C VAL A 96 10.77 3.71 8.59
N ALA A 97 10.18 2.79 9.34
CA ALA A 97 10.78 2.28 10.57
C ALA A 97 11.95 1.32 10.31
N ARG A 98 11.84 0.47 9.28
CA ARG A 98 12.83 -0.55 8.94
C ARG A 98 14.07 0.04 8.31
N TYR A 99 13.92 1.05 7.47
CA TYR A 99 15.02 1.67 6.72
C TYR A 99 15.46 3.02 7.29
N ALA A 100 15.07 3.36 8.52
CA ALA A 100 15.54 4.56 9.21
C ALA A 100 17.07 4.61 9.37
N SER A 101 17.76 3.46 9.30
CA SER A 101 19.23 3.39 9.33
C SER A 101 19.92 3.55 7.98
N GLU A 102 19.17 3.45 6.87
CA GLU A 102 19.73 3.52 5.53
C GLU A 102 20.27 4.92 5.21
N PRO A 103 21.38 5.03 4.45
CA PRO A 103 21.95 6.32 4.05
C PRO A 103 21.14 6.95 2.90
N VAL A 104 19.89 7.34 3.18
CA VAL A 104 18.99 8.02 2.25
C VAL A 104 18.68 9.45 2.73
N PRO A 105 18.38 10.40 1.83
CA PRO A 105 18.01 11.76 2.22
C PRO A 105 16.74 11.80 3.08
N HIS A 106 16.59 12.80 3.96
CA HIS A 106 15.40 12.95 4.81
C HIS A 106 14.08 13.03 4.01
N SER A 107 14.12 13.58 2.80
CA SER A 107 12.96 13.64 1.91
C SER A 107 12.43 12.26 1.48
N PHE A 108 13.21 11.19 1.70
CA PHE A 108 12.73 9.81 1.59
C PHE A 108 11.61 9.56 2.59
N PHE A 109 11.85 9.90 3.85
CA PHE A 109 10.90 9.73 4.93
C PHE A 109 9.73 10.71 4.83
N ASP A 110 9.95 11.93 4.31
CA ASP A 110 8.86 12.86 3.99
C ASP A 110 7.82 12.20 3.07
N GLY A 111 8.26 11.54 1.98
CA GLY A 111 7.36 10.85 1.05
C GLY A 111 6.61 9.69 1.71
N TRP A 112 7.29 8.81 2.43
CA TRP A 112 6.64 7.64 3.04
C TRP A 112 5.71 8.00 4.20
N MET A 113 5.99 9.08 4.94
CA MET A 113 5.06 9.58 5.94
C MET A 113 3.83 10.26 5.31
N GLN A 114 3.96 10.86 4.13
CA GLN A 114 2.80 11.32 3.36
C GLN A 114 1.92 10.12 2.95
N VAL A 115 2.52 9.08 2.35
CA VAL A 115 1.80 7.85 1.99
C VAL A 115 1.08 7.27 3.22
N ALA A 116 1.80 7.02 4.32
CA ALA A 116 1.19 6.48 5.54
C ALA A 116 0.02 7.33 6.09
N PHE A 117 0.11 8.67 5.97
CA PHE A 117 -0.96 9.56 6.38
C PHE A 117 -2.21 9.43 5.48
N GLU A 118 -2.00 9.34 4.17
CA GLU A 118 -3.05 9.23 3.15
C GLU A 118 -3.72 7.85 3.22
N GLU A 119 -2.96 6.76 3.37
CA GLU A 119 -3.54 5.41 3.54
C GLU A 119 -4.38 5.28 4.81
N ALA A 120 -3.96 5.96 5.89
CA ALA A 120 -4.74 5.99 7.12
C ALA A 120 -6.07 6.73 6.92
N LYS A 121 -6.09 7.76 6.06
CA LYS A 121 -7.31 8.46 5.63
C LYS A 121 -8.14 7.56 4.72
N HIS A 122 -7.55 6.86 3.75
CA HIS A 122 -8.24 5.95 2.83
C HIS A 122 -8.97 4.84 3.58
N PHE A 123 -8.27 4.16 4.49
CA PHE A 123 -8.85 3.13 5.32
C PHE A 123 -10.11 3.62 6.05
N ARG A 124 -10.03 4.80 6.68
CA ARG A 124 -11.18 5.36 7.41
C ARG A 124 -12.33 5.73 6.48
N LEU A 125 -12.07 6.35 5.33
CA LEU A 125 -13.11 6.68 4.34
C LEU A 125 -13.86 5.43 3.87
N VAL A 126 -13.12 4.34 3.59
CA VAL A 126 -13.73 3.07 3.16
C VAL A 126 -14.49 2.40 4.30
N ARG A 127 -13.93 2.40 5.51
CA ARG A 127 -14.58 1.85 6.72
C ARG A 127 -15.87 2.60 7.06
N ASP A 128 -15.87 3.92 6.97
CA ASP A 128 -17.07 4.73 7.19
C ASP A 128 -18.14 4.44 6.12
N ARG A 129 -17.72 4.26 4.86
CA ARG A 129 -18.64 3.83 3.80
C ARG A 129 -19.20 2.44 4.07
N LEU A 130 -18.39 1.47 4.51
CA LEU A 130 -18.86 0.15 4.92
C LEU A 130 -19.93 0.25 6.02
N ARG A 131 -19.68 1.06 7.04
CA ARG A 131 -20.61 1.27 8.17
C ARG A 131 -21.93 1.87 7.70
N SER A 132 -21.91 2.78 6.74
CA SER A 132 -23.14 3.32 6.12
C SER A 132 -23.97 2.26 5.38
N LEU A 133 -23.36 1.14 4.98
CA LEU A 133 -24.03 -0.02 4.38
C LEU A 133 -24.41 -1.10 5.40
N GLY A 134 -24.18 -0.87 6.69
CA GLY A 134 -24.52 -1.80 7.78
C GLY A 134 -23.49 -2.90 8.03
N ALA A 135 -22.23 -2.71 7.65
CA ALA A 135 -21.12 -3.64 7.92
C ALA A 135 -19.88 -2.91 8.43
N ASP A 136 -18.94 -3.60 9.07
CA ASP A 136 -17.63 -3.06 9.46
C ASP A 136 -16.48 -3.92 8.91
N TYR A 137 -15.28 -3.36 8.93
CA TYR A 137 -14.07 -4.12 8.70
C TYR A 137 -13.93 -5.23 9.75
N GLY A 138 -13.77 -6.47 9.27
CA GLY A 138 -13.74 -7.68 10.10
C GLY A 138 -14.98 -8.57 9.97
N ASP A 139 -16.09 -8.09 9.41
CA ASP A 139 -17.32 -8.88 9.25
C ASP A 139 -17.23 -9.97 8.17
N LEU A 140 -16.31 -9.80 7.21
CA LEU A 140 -16.01 -10.76 6.15
C LEU A 140 -14.57 -11.26 6.26
N PRO A 141 -14.25 -12.46 5.75
CA PRO A 141 -12.88 -12.95 5.72
C PRO A 141 -12.00 -12.15 4.74
N ALA A 142 -10.70 -12.12 4.98
CA ALA A 142 -9.71 -11.45 4.12
C ALA A 142 -8.53 -12.38 3.79
N HIS A 143 -7.64 -11.98 2.89
CA HIS A 143 -6.46 -12.78 2.54
C HIS A 143 -5.17 -12.16 3.10
N ASP A 144 -4.21 -12.98 3.50
CA ASP A 144 -2.93 -12.49 4.08
C ASP A 144 -1.82 -12.18 3.06
N GLY A 145 -2.16 -12.17 1.76
CA GLY A 145 -1.15 -12.16 0.68
C GLY A 145 -0.26 -10.91 0.60
N LEU A 146 -0.71 -9.76 1.10
CA LEU A 146 -0.01 -8.48 0.93
C LEU A 146 1.23 -8.37 1.81
N TRP A 147 1.14 -8.77 3.09
CA TRP A 147 2.28 -8.67 4.01
C TRP A 147 3.43 -9.62 3.66
N GLN A 148 3.13 -10.75 3.01
CA GLN A 148 4.14 -11.71 2.60
C GLN A 148 5.20 -11.10 1.66
N ALA A 149 4.79 -10.18 0.78
CA ALA A 149 5.68 -9.48 -0.14
C ALA A 149 6.59 -8.46 0.57
N ALA A 150 6.10 -7.82 1.64
CA ALA A 150 6.92 -7.00 2.51
C ALA A 150 7.95 -7.84 3.25
N HIS A 151 7.51 -8.95 3.84
CA HIS A 151 8.41 -9.82 4.58
C HIS A 151 9.52 -10.39 3.67
N SER A 152 9.22 -10.81 2.44
CA SER A 152 10.25 -11.33 1.51
C SER A 152 11.31 -10.30 1.12
N THR A 153 10.95 -9.01 1.11
CA THR A 153 11.83 -7.91 0.71
C THR A 153 12.43 -7.12 1.88
N ARG A 154 12.20 -7.55 3.13
CA ARG A 154 12.55 -6.78 4.35
C ARG A 154 14.05 -6.47 4.54
N ASN A 155 14.92 -7.21 3.86
CA ASN A 155 16.38 -7.06 4.00
C ASN A 155 17.01 -6.24 2.86
N ASP A 156 16.21 -5.72 1.93
CA ASP A 156 16.69 -4.97 0.76
C ASP A 156 15.69 -3.86 0.42
N LEU A 157 16.09 -2.61 0.69
CA LEU A 157 15.28 -1.44 0.41
C LEU A 157 14.92 -1.34 -1.08
N THR A 158 15.87 -1.61 -1.99
CA THR A 158 15.63 -1.53 -3.43
C THR A 158 14.62 -2.60 -3.87
N ALA A 159 14.72 -3.82 -3.32
CA ALA A 159 13.72 -4.87 -3.52
C ALA A 159 12.34 -4.47 -2.96
N ARG A 160 12.32 -3.86 -1.77
CA ARG A 160 11.08 -3.37 -1.16
C ARG A 160 10.38 -2.36 -2.05
N LEU A 161 11.11 -1.38 -2.57
CA LEU A 161 10.56 -0.37 -3.47
C LEU A 161 10.14 -0.96 -4.83
N ALA A 162 10.82 -2.00 -5.33
CA ALA A 162 10.38 -2.67 -6.55
C ALA A 162 9.05 -3.41 -6.38
N VAL A 163 8.84 -4.08 -5.23
CA VAL A 163 7.68 -4.96 -5.05
C VAL A 163 6.49 -4.23 -4.46
N VAL A 164 6.65 -3.39 -3.45
CA VAL A 164 5.51 -2.80 -2.76
C VAL A 164 4.91 -1.65 -3.59
N PRO A 165 5.56 -0.47 -3.72
CA PRO A 165 4.94 0.65 -4.42
C PRO A 165 4.83 0.49 -5.94
N LEU A 166 5.75 -0.26 -6.57
CA LEU A 166 5.78 -0.35 -8.03
C LEU A 166 5.01 -1.56 -8.61
N ILE A 167 4.58 -2.50 -7.76
CA ILE A 167 3.73 -3.63 -8.18
C ILE A 167 2.40 -3.63 -7.42
N LEU A 168 2.43 -3.62 -6.08
CA LEU A 168 1.21 -3.70 -5.27
C LEU A 168 0.39 -2.40 -5.40
N GLU A 169 1.00 -1.24 -5.13
CA GLU A 169 0.28 0.05 -5.19
C GLU A 169 -0.07 0.42 -6.64
N ALA A 170 0.87 0.21 -7.58
CA ALA A 170 0.59 0.38 -9.01
C ALA A 170 -0.59 -0.45 -9.55
N ARG A 171 -1.06 -1.48 -8.82
CA ARG A 171 -2.29 -2.21 -9.16
C ARG A 171 -3.55 -1.38 -8.96
N GLY A 172 -3.57 -0.47 -7.99
CA GLY A 172 -4.68 0.47 -7.77
C GLY A 172 -4.93 1.33 -9.01
N LEU A 173 -3.86 1.80 -9.66
CA LEU A 173 -3.94 2.61 -10.88
C LEU A 173 -4.63 1.89 -12.06
N ASP A 174 -4.56 0.56 -12.10
CA ASP A 174 -5.13 -0.26 -13.16
C ASP A 174 -6.61 -0.58 -12.91
N VAL A 175 -6.96 -0.89 -11.65
CA VAL A 175 -8.26 -1.50 -11.32
C VAL A 175 -9.29 -0.46 -10.90
N THR A 176 -8.89 0.57 -10.16
CA THR A 176 -9.80 1.55 -9.56
C THR A 176 -10.68 2.28 -10.58
N PRO A 177 -10.20 2.72 -11.76
CA PRO A 177 -11.05 3.36 -12.78
C PRO A 177 -12.25 2.52 -13.22
N SER A 178 -12.04 1.20 -13.39
CA SER A 178 -13.12 0.29 -13.79
C SER A 178 -14.14 0.08 -12.67
N LEU A 179 -13.70 0.03 -11.41
CA LEU A 179 -14.58 -0.08 -10.25
C LEU A 179 -15.41 1.19 -10.07
N GLN A 180 -14.76 2.35 -10.18
CA GLN A 180 -15.37 3.68 -10.18
C GLN A 180 -16.49 3.81 -11.22
N ALA A 181 -16.24 3.40 -12.47
CA ALA A 181 -17.26 3.42 -13.52
C ALA A 181 -18.44 2.51 -13.16
N LYS A 182 -18.17 1.27 -12.75
CA LYS A 182 -19.21 0.29 -12.42
C LYS A 182 -20.02 0.65 -11.17
N MET A 183 -19.41 1.30 -10.18
CA MET A 183 -20.14 1.84 -9.03
C MET A 183 -21.16 2.91 -9.47
N ARG A 184 -20.74 3.84 -10.34
CA ARG A 184 -21.65 4.87 -10.90
C ARG A 184 -22.77 4.27 -11.74
N GLU A 185 -22.45 3.32 -12.61
CA GLU A 185 -23.45 2.61 -13.43
C GLU A 185 -24.50 1.89 -12.59
N THR A 186 -24.11 1.37 -11.42
CA THR A 186 -25.02 0.69 -10.50
C THR A 186 -25.67 1.63 -9.47
N GLY A 187 -25.43 2.94 -9.57
CA GLY A 187 -26.03 3.96 -8.71
C GLY A 187 -25.37 4.14 -7.33
N ASP A 188 -24.21 3.54 -7.07
CA ASP A 188 -23.45 3.71 -5.82
C ASP A 188 -22.47 4.88 -5.93
N LEU A 189 -23.02 6.10 -5.99
CA LEU A 189 -22.23 7.32 -6.18
C LEU A 189 -21.33 7.64 -4.98
N ASP A 190 -21.77 7.32 -3.76
CA ASP A 190 -20.99 7.59 -2.54
C ASP A 190 -19.71 6.74 -2.50
N SER A 191 -19.81 5.44 -2.82
CA SER A 191 -18.63 4.57 -2.88
C SER A 191 -17.69 4.99 -4.01
N ALA A 192 -18.24 5.45 -5.15
CA ALA A 192 -17.43 5.98 -6.23
C ALA A 192 -16.65 7.24 -5.81
N ALA A 193 -17.28 8.14 -5.04
CA ALA A 193 -16.63 9.34 -4.50
C ALA A 193 -15.49 9.01 -3.53
N VAL A 194 -15.64 7.97 -2.70
CA VAL A 194 -14.54 7.47 -1.85
C VAL A 194 -13.36 7.00 -2.72
N LEU A 195 -13.63 6.22 -3.77
CA LEU A 195 -12.57 5.76 -4.67
C LEU A 195 -11.92 6.89 -5.49
N ASP A 196 -12.65 7.98 -5.76
CA ASP A 196 -12.07 9.18 -6.40
C ASP A 196 -10.97 9.80 -5.54
N VAL A 197 -11.18 9.88 -4.21
CA VAL A 197 -10.15 10.37 -3.29
C VAL A 197 -8.92 9.47 -3.32
N ILE A 198 -9.13 8.16 -3.17
CA ILE A 198 -8.04 7.17 -3.14
C ILE A 198 -7.25 7.22 -4.45
N TYR A 199 -7.93 7.18 -5.60
CA TYR A 199 -7.27 7.17 -6.91
C TYR A 199 -6.40 8.41 -7.18
N ASN A 200 -6.82 9.57 -6.68
CA ASN A 200 -6.04 10.81 -6.84
C ASN A 200 -4.74 10.78 -6.04
N ASP A 201 -4.78 10.25 -4.81
CA ASP A 201 -3.63 10.16 -3.92
C ASP A 201 -2.66 9.03 -4.40
N GLU A 202 -3.21 7.90 -4.90
CA GLU A 202 -2.48 6.72 -5.37
C GLU A 202 -1.40 7.01 -6.44
N LYS A 203 -1.68 7.95 -7.35
CA LYS A 203 -0.69 8.37 -8.36
C LYS A 203 0.57 8.94 -7.70
N GLY A 204 0.39 9.71 -6.63
CA GLY A 204 1.49 10.26 -5.84
C GLY A 204 2.30 9.18 -5.13
N HIS A 205 1.64 8.15 -4.60
CA HIS A 205 2.28 7.04 -3.89
C HIS A 205 3.22 6.26 -4.82
N VAL A 206 2.72 5.89 -6.00
CA VAL A 206 3.53 5.20 -7.02
C VAL A 206 4.70 6.10 -7.48
N ALA A 207 4.48 7.41 -7.62
CA ALA A 207 5.52 8.37 -7.99
C ALA A 207 6.63 8.48 -6.93
N ILE A 208 6.27 8.47 -5.64
CA ILE A 208 7.23 8.43 -4.53
C ILE A 208 8.08 7.16 -4.61
N GLY A 209 7.44 6.00 -4.82
CA GLY A 209 8.14 4.73 -5.03
C GLY A 209 9.11 4.75 -6.22
N ALA A 210 8.64 5.24 -7.38
CA ALA A 210 9.43 5.29 -8.60
C ALA A 210 10.64 6.21 -8.49
N LYS A 211 10.45 7.38 -7.88
CA LYS A 211 11.52 8.35 -7.60
C LYS A 211 12.63 7.71 -6.78
N TRP A 212 12.30 7.09 -5.65
CA TRP A 212 13.32 6.53 -4.75
C TRP A 212 13.95 5.25 -5.30
N PHE A 213 13.19 4.42 -6.00
CA PHE A 213 13.75 3.27 -6.70
C PHE A 213 14.81 3.70 -7.74
N ARG A 214 14.51 4.73 -8.56
CA ARG A 214 15.47 5.28 -9.52
C ARG A 214 16.68 5.92 -8.84
N PHE A 215 16.48 6.63 -7.73
CA PHE A 215 17.58 7.19 -6.94
C PHE A 215 18.55 6.09 -6.47
N LEU A 216 18.04 4.99 -5.92
CA LEU A 216 18.87 3.87 -5.46
C LEU A 216 19.61 3.19 -6.62
N CYS A 217 18.92 2.97 -7.75
CA CYS A 217 19.55 2.43 -8.95
C CYS A 217 20.68 3.35 -9.45
N ALA A 218 20.44 4.66 -9.51
CA ALA A 218 21.45 5.62 -9.95
C ALA A 218 22.66 5.66 -8.99
N ARG A 219 22.42 5.63 -7.68
CA ARG A 219 23.46 5.56 -6.65
C ARG A 219 24.37 4.34 -6.83
N GLU A 220 23.80 3.21 -7.26
CA GLU A 220 24.51 1.96 -7.52
C GLU A 220 24.94 1.79 -8.99
N LYS A 221 24.73 2.80 -9.85
CA LYS A 221 25.03 2.75 -11.29
C LYS A 221 24.35 1.58 -12.03
N LYS A 222 23.13 1.24 -11.64
CA LYS A 222 22.31 0.17 -12.24
C LYS A 222 21.24 0.75 -13.15
N ASP A 223 20.89 0.01 -14.22
CA ASP A 223 19.71 0.31 -15.02
C ASP A 223 18.43 0.03 -14.23
N PRO A 224 17.53 1.02 -14.04
CA PRO A 224 16.32 0.82 -13.26
C PRO A 224 15.39 -0.26 -13.82
N ALA A 225 15.19 -0.32 -15.14
CA ALA A 225 14.25 -1.26 -15.72
C ALA A 225 14.73 -2.72 -15.61
N ALA A 226 16.02 -2.98 -15.85
CA ALA A 226 16.64 -4.28 -15.66
C ALA A 226 16.62 -4.72 -14.20
N THR A 227 17.01 -3.80 -13.29
CA THR A 227 17.01 -4.06 -11.84
C THR A 227 15.62 -4.39 -11.34
N PHE A 228 14.61 -3.64 -11.78
CA PHE A 228 13.22 -3.88 -11.43
C PHE A 228 12.77 -5.29 -11.85
N LYS A 229 13.01 -5.68 -13.12
CA LYS A 229 12.64 -7.00 -13.62
C LYS A 229 13.31 -8.13 -12.82
N GLN A 230 14.58 -7.95 -12.47
CA GLN A 230 15.32 -8.93 -11.66
C GLN A 230 14.69 -9.05 -10.27
N LEU A 231 14.51 -7.93 -9.57
CA LEU A 231 13.97 -7.92 -8.21
C LEU A 231 12.54 -8.46 -8.15
N VAL A 232 11.69 -8.12 -9.12
CA VAL A 232 10.33 -8.65 -9.20
C VAL A 232 10.35 -10.16 -9.41
N ARG A 233 11.17 -10.69 -10.34
CA ARG A 233 11.29 -12.15 -10.56
C ARG A 233 11.76 -12.89 -9.31
N THR A 234 12.68 -12.31 -8.54
CA THR A 234 13.23 -12.94 -7.34
C THR A 234 12.25 -12.90 -6.17
N ASN A 235 11.50 -11.80 -6.00
CA ASN A 235 10.80 -11.52 -4.75
C ASN A 235 9.27 -11.57 -4.85
N PHE A 236 8.69 -11.47 -6.05
CA PHE A 236 7.25 -11.46 -6.25
C PHE A 236 6.77 -12.79 -6.83
N ARG A 237 5.89 -13.47 -6.08
CA ARG A 237 5.30 -14.76 -6.48
C ARG A 237 3.91 -14.52 -7.06
N GLY A 238 3.83 -14.32 -8.36
CA GLY A 238 2.57 -14.21 -9.08
C GLY A 238 2.69 -13.50 -10.43
N PRO A 239 1.72 -13.69 -11.34
CA PRO A 239 1.72 -13.02 -12.63
C PRO A 239 1.32 -11.55 -12.48
N LEU A 240 1.98 -10.67 -13.22
CA LEU A 240 1.50 -9.31 -13.45
C LEU A 240 0.38 -9.38 -14.48
N LYS A 241 -0.86 -9.21 -14.03
CA LYS A 241 -2.04 -9.40 -14.87
C LYS A 241 -2.49 -8.07 -15.51
N PRO A 242 -2.57 -7.98 -16.84
CA PRO A 242 -3.24 -6.86 -17.51
C PRO A 242 -4.75 -6.81 -17.14
N PRO A 243 -5.46 -5.71 -17.45
CA PRO A 243 -4.97 -4.50 -18.15
C PRO A 243 -4.05 -3.66 -17.28
N PHE A 244 -3.11 -2.93 -17.92
CA PHE A 244 -2.30 -1.91 -17.27
C PHE A 244 -2.77 -0.52 -17.71
N ASN A 245 -2.87 0.40 -16.76
CA ASN A 245 -3.09 1.81 -17.06
C ASN A 245 -1.75 2.46 -17.42
N ASP A 246 -1.29 2.23 -18.65
CA ASP A 246 0.02 2.67 -19.13
C ASP A 246 0.22 4.19 -18.97
N LEU A 247 -0.84 4.98 -19.16
CA LEU A 247 -0.80 6.44 -19.00
C LEU A 247 -0.57 6.82 -17.53
N ALA A 248 -1.41 6.34 -16.61
CA ALA A 248 -1.28 6.68 -15.19
C ALA A 248 0.04 6.16 -14.58
N ARG A 249 0.47 4.96 -14.96
CA ARG A 249 1.77 4.41 -14.53
C ARG A 249 2.93 5.27 -15.05
N ALA A 250 2.88 5.72 -16.31
CA ALA A 250 3.90 6.59 -16.87
C ALA A 250 3.94 7.97 -16.21
N GLU A 251 2.77 8.57 -15.90
CA GLU A 251 2.67 9.81 -15.11
C GLU A 251 3.36 9.67 -13.73
N ALA A 252 3.23 8.49 -13.10
CA ALA A 252 3.92 8.16 -11.86
C ALA A 252 5.39 7.72 -12.05
N GLY A 253 5.96 7.80 -13.26
CA GLY A 253 7.36 7.47 -13.54
C GLY A 253 7.65 5.97 -13.71
N LEU A 254 6.62 5.12 -13.76
CA LEU A 254 6.71 3.68 -14.06
C LEU A 254 6.38 3.44 -15.54
N THR A 255 7.39 3.55 -16.41
CA THR A 255 7.20 3.42 -17.85
C THR A 255 6.97 1.96 -18.27
N PRO A 256 6.35 1.70 -19.43
CA PRO A 256 6.06 0.34 -19.89
C PRO A 256 7.28 -0.60 -20.00
N ALA A 257 8.49 -0.04 -20.14
CA ALA A 257 9.75 -0.80 -20.18
C ALA A 257 10.02 -1.61 -18.89
N PHE A 258 9.41 -1.22 -17.77
CA PHE A 258 9.53 -1.93 -16.49
C PHE A 258 8.78 -3.27 -16.48
N TYR A 259 7.53 -3.29 -16.96
CA TYR A 259 6.61 -4.41 -16.71
C TYR A 259 6.15 -5.17 -17.95
N ARG A 260 6.18 -4.60 -19.16
CA ARG A 260 5.68 -5.29 -20.37
C ARG A 260 6.41 -6.60 -20.67
N SER A 261 7.70 -6.72 -20.33
CA SER A 261 8.46 -7.97 -20.53
C SER A 261 8.22 -9.03 -19.45
N LEU A 262 7.54 -8.67 -18.35
CA LEU A 262 7.25 -9.59 -17.24
C LEU A 262 5.94 -10.36 -17.45
N THR A 263 5.04 -9.86 -18.31
CA THR A 263 3.77 -10.51 -18.63
C THR A 263 3.95 -11.74 -19.52
N ALA A 264 4.96 -11.72 -20.40
CA ALA A 264 5.24 -12.79 -21.35
C ALA A 264 5.81 -14.08 -20.71
N VAL A 265 6.34 -13.99 -19.48
CA VAL A 265 7.00 -15.12 -18.79
C VAL A 265 6.02 -15.92 -17.91
N SER A 266 4.75 -15.51 -17.84
CA SER A 266 3.73 -16.16 -16.98
C SER A 266 2.93 -17.27 -17.69
N ASN A 267 3.34 -17.67 -18.91
CA ASN A 267 2.66 -18.67 -19.74
C ASN A 267 3.47 -19.98 -19.93
N ASN A 268 4.33 -20.34 -18.98
CA ASN A 268 4.96 -21.66 -18.93
C ASN A 268 4.74 -22.32 -17.58
#